data_AF-B0BDG4-F1
#
_entry.id   AF-B0BDG4-F1
#
_cell.length_a   1.000
_cell.length_b   1.000
_cell.length_c   1.000
_cell.angle_alpha   90.00
_cell.angle_beta   90.00
_cell.angle_gamma   90.00
#
_symmetry.space_group_name_H-M   'P 1'
#
loop_
_entity.id
_entity.type
_entity.pdbx_description
1 polymer ?
#
loop_
_entity_poly.entity_id
_entity_poly.type
_entity_poly.pdbx_seq_one_letter_code
_entity_poly.pdbx_strand_id
1 'polypeptide(L)'
;WHSIAVILYVYGYNYLRSQCAYDVAPGGLLASVYHLTRIEDGVDQPEEVCIKVFAPRRNPRIPSVFWVWKSVDFQERESYDMLGISYDNHPRLKRILMPESWIGWPLRKDY
;
A
#
# COMPACT_ATOMS: atom_id res chain seq x y z
N TRP A 1 -8.44 6.97 -4.98
CA TRP A 1 -8.28 5.63 -5.56
C TRP A 1 -9.19 4.58 -4.91
N HIS A 2 -9.71 4.82 -3.70
CA HIS A 2 -10.64 3.89 -3.01
C HIS A 2 -11.82 3.39 -3.86
N SER A 3 -12.48 4.25 -4.65
CA SER A 3 -13.55 3.81 -5.57
C SER A 3 -13.05 2.82 -6.64
N ILE A 4 -11.83 2.99 -7.14
CA ILE A 4 -11.20 2.07 -8.10
C ILE A 4 -10.93 0.72 -7.42
N ALA A 5 -10.45 0.74 -6.18
CA ALA A 5 -10.25 -0.48 -5.39
C ALA A 5 -11.54 -1.28 -5.21
N VAL A 6 -12.64 -0.60 -4.84
CA VAL A 6 -13.95 -1.25 -4.68
C VAL A 6 -14.43 -1.83 -6.01
N ILE A 7 -14.27 -1.10 -7.13
CA ILE A 7 -14.63 -1.60 -8.46
C ILE A 7 -13.83 -2.84 -8.83
N LEU A 8 -12.52 -2.85 -8.59
CA LEU A 8 -11.67 -4.02 -8.87
C LEU A 8 -12.07 -5.23 -8.02
N TYR A 9 -12.40 -5.01 -6.75
CA TYR A 9 -12.91 -6.08 -5.90
C TYR A 9 -14.23 -6.66 -6.43
N VAL A 10 -15.17 -5.80 -6.84
CA VAL A 10 -16.45 -6.22 -7.45
C VAL A 10 -16.22 -6.95 -8.78
N TYR A 11 -15.20 -6.58 -9.55
CA TYR A 11 -14.82 -7.24 -10.80
C TYR A 11 -14.13 -8.60 -10.60
N GLY A 12 -13.88 -9.00 -9.35
CA GLY A 12 -13.35 -10.32 -8.99
C GLY A 12 -11.88 -10.34 -8.60
N TYR A 13 -11.20 -9.20 -8.47
CA TYR A 13 -9.85 -9.15 -7.90
C TYR A 13 -9.90 -9.41 -6.38
N ASN A 14 -10.12 -10.68 -6.03
CA ASN A 14 -10.35 -11.19 -4.69
C ASN A 14 -9.06 -11.36 -3.87
N TYR A 15 -7.88 -11.29 -4.51
CA TYR A 15 -6.60 -11.49 -3.85
C TYR A 15 -5.67 -10.29 -4.03
N LEU A 16 -5.37 -9.60 -2.93
CA LEU A 16 -4.27 -8.65 -2.88
C LEU A 16 -3.02 -9.39 -2.42
N ARG A 17 -2.12 -9.62 -3.38
CA ARG A 17 -0.90 -10.40 -3.21
C ARG A 17 0.18 -9.62 -2.45
N SER A 18 0.38 -8.37 -2.85
CA SER A 18 1.44 -7.53 -2.30
C SER A 18 1.08 -6.07 -2.45
N GLN A 19 1.08 -5.36 -1.33
CA GLN A 19 1.18 -3.92 -1.25
C GLN A 19 2.62 -3.59 -0.85
N CYS A 20 3.26 -2.73 -1.62
CA CYS A 20 4.59 -2.24 -1.33
C CYS A 20 4.66 -0.74 -1.60
N ALA A 21 5.66 -0.06 -1.07
CA ALA A 21 5.87 1.34 -1.34
C ALA A 21 7.34 1.62 -1.65
N TYR A 22 7.59 2.66 -2.44
CA TYR A 22 8.94 3.09 -2.78
C TYR A 22 9.04 4.61 -2.94
N ASP A 23 10.25 5.12 -2.72
CA ASP A 23 10.60 6.52 -2.98
C ASP A 23 11.01 6.68 -4.45
N VAL A 24 10.19 7.39 -5.23
CA VAL A 24 10.37 7.49 -6.69
C VAL A 24 11.72 8.14 -7.00
N ALA A 25 12.01 9.27 -6.37
CA ALA A 25 13.25 10.02 -6.52
C ALA A 25 13.56 10.81 -5.25
N PRO A 26 14.84 11.10 -4.94
CA PRO A 26 15.21 11.95 -3.81
C PRO A 26 14.49 13.31 -3.88
N GLY A 27 13.81 13.70 -2.80
CA GLY A 27 12.99 14.92 -2.76
C GLY A 27 11.70 14.89 -3.61
N GLY A 28 11.45 13.80 -4.33
CA GLY A 28 10.30 13.62 -5.23
C GLY A 28 9.11 12.93 -4.58
N LEU A 29 8.26 12.34 -5.42
CA LEU A 29 7.05 11.63 -5.01
C LEU A 29 7.35 10.31 -4.29
N LEU A 30 6.43 9.90 -3.43
CA LEU A 30 6.35 8.53 -2.93
C LEU A 30 5.31 7.78 -3.75
N ALA A 31 5.48 6.46 -3.90
CA ALA A 31 4.52 5.61 -4.56
C ALA A 31 4.13 4.45 -3.65
N SER A 32 2.83 4.19 -3.55
CA SER A 32 2.27 2.97 -2.98
C SER A 32 1.73 2.12 -4.12
N VAL A 33 2.14 0.86 -4.18
CA VAL A 33 1.87 -0.07 -5.28
C VAL A 33 1.07 -1.24 -4.74
N TYR A 34 0.02 -1.61 -5.45
CA TYR A 34 -0.90 -2.67 -5.10
C TYR A 34 -0.93 -3.69 -6.22
N HIS A 35 -0.47 -4.91 -5.94
CA HIS A 35 -0.53 -6.05 -6.83
C HIS A 35 -1.77 -6.89 -6.49
N LEU A 36 -2.72 -6.89 -7.43
CA LEU A 36 -4.00 -7.57 -7.34
C LEU A 36 -4.05 -8.73 -8.31
N THR A 37 -4.71 -9.80 -7.90
CA THR A 37 -4.88 -11.03 -8.69
C THR A 37 -6.33 -11.47 -8.58
N ARG A 38 -6.90 -11.88 -9.70
CA ARG A 38 -8.18 -12.58 -9.73
C ARG A 38 -7.92 -14.09 -9.64
N ILE A 39 -8.17 -14.66 -8.47
CA ILE A 39 -8.00 -16.10 -8.23
C ILE A 39 -9.33 -16.81 -8.52
N GLU A 40 -9.27 -17.79 -9.41
CA GLU A 40 -10.38 -18.66 -9.81
C GLU A 40 -9.88 -20.11 -9.86
N ASP A 41 -10.75 -21.07 -9.52
CA ASP A 41 -10.39 -22.48 -9.53
C ASP A 41 -10.12 -22.98 -10.95
N GLY A 42 -9.05 -23.76 -11.11
CA GLY A 42 -8.69 -24.37 -12.40
C GLY A 42 -8.05 -23.42 -13.42
N VAL A 43 -7.63 -22.22 -13.00
CA VAL A 43 -6.91 -21.26 -13.84
C VAL A 43 -5.40 -21.32 -13.57
N ASP A 44 -4.62 -21.74 -14.57
CA ASP A 44 -3.15 -21.82 -14.45
C ASP A 44 -2.46 -20.45 -14.51
N GLN A 45 -3.07 -19.46 -15.17
CA GLN A 45 -2.55 -18.10 -15.34
C GLN A 45 -3.61 -17.07 -14.96
N PRO A 46 -3.71 -16.69 -13.68
CA PRO A 46 -4.71 -15.74 -13.23
C PRO A 46 -4.45 -14.32 -13.78
N GLU A 47 -5.52 -13.54 -13.95
CA GLU A 47 -5.43 -12.15 -14.36
C GLU A 47 -4.85 -11.29 -13.23
N GLU A 48 -3.92 -10.40 -13.57
CA GLU A 48 -3.20 -9.56 -12.61
C GLU A 48 -3.24 -8.08 -13.01
N VAL A 49 -3.40 -7.22 -12.00
CA VAL A 49 -3.33 -5.78 -12.16
C VAL A 49 -2.43 -5.17 -11.10
N CYS A 50 -1.59 -4.24 -11.53
CA CYS A 50 -0.72 -3.45 -10.68
C CYS A 50 -1.20 -1.99 -10.67
N ILE A 51 -1.64 -1.51 -9.51
CA ILE A 51 -2.06 -0.12 -9.32
C ILE A 51 -0.95 0.63 -8.60
N LYS A 52 -0.51 1.75 -9.19
CA LYS A 52 0.44 2.68 -8.56
C LYS A 52 -0.28 3.94 -8.15
N VAL A 53 -0.23 4.25 -6.86
CA VAL A 53 -0.80 5.46 -6.27
C VAL A 53 0.35 6.37 -5.83
N PHE A 54 0.47 7.51 -6.48
CA PHE A 54 1.48 8.50 -6.15
C PHE A 54 0.98 9.43 -5.04
N ALA A 55 1.87 9.75 -4.10
CA ALA A 55 1.62 10.69 -3.01
C ALA A 55 2.74 11.74 -2.94
N PRO A 56 2.41 12.98 -2.57
CA PRO A 56 3.40 14.03 -2.35
C PRO A 56 4.28 13.69 -1.14
N ARG A 57 5.56 14.07 -1.17
CA ARG A 57 6.50 13.82 -0.06
C ARG A 57 6.10 14.51 1.24
N ARG A 58 5.56 15.73 1.12
CA ARG A 58 5.02 16.51 2.22
C ARG A 58 3.58 16.08 2.45
N ASN A 59 3.29 15.54 3.63
CA ASN A 59 1.98 15.00 4.00
C ASN A 59 1.48 13.89 3.03
N PRO A 60 2.23 12.78 2.86
CA PRO A 60 1.85 11.68 1.98
C PRO A 60 0.65 10.93 2.58
N ARG A 61 -0.56 11.23 2.10
CA ARG A 61 -1.79 10.58 2.55
C ARG A 61 -2.44 9.80 1.43
N ILE A 62 -2.78 8.56 1.70
CA ILE A 62 -3.44 7.65 0.77
C ILE A 62 -4.60 6.99 1.50
N PRO A 63 -5.82 6.93 0.94
CA PRO A 63 -6.90 6.13 1.53
C PRO A 63 -6.49 4.66 1.66
N SER A 64 -6.62 4.06 2.85
CA SER A 64 -6.40 2.63 3.05
C SER A 64 -7.44 1.80 2.28
N VAL A 65 -7.06 0.58 1.90
CA VAL A 65 -7.99 -0.46 1.41
C VAL A 65 -8.13 -1.65 2.35
N PHE A 66 -7.77 -1.49 3.62
CA PHE A 66 -7.98 -2.52 4.64
C PHE A 66 -9.43 -3.03 4.70
N TRP A 67 -10.40 -2.17 4.40
CA TRP A 67 -11.81 -2.55 4.39
C TRP A 67 -12.23 -3.36 3.16
N VAL A 68 -11.41 -3.36 2.11
CA VAL A 68 -11.61 -4.16 0.88
C VAL A 68 -10.82 -5.47 0.97
N TRP A 69 -9.50 -5.38 1.19
CA TRP A 69 -8.63 -6.54 1.39
C TRP A 69 -7.94 -6.47 2.74
N LYS A 70 -8.18 -7.46 3.60
CA LYS A 70 -7.60 -7.50 4.96
C LYS A 70 -6.10 -7.78 4.97
N SER A 71 -5.55 -8.35 3.90
CA SER A 71 -4.12 -8.68 3.78
C SER A 71 -3.21 -7.45 3.87
N VAL A 72 -3.73 -6.24 3.64
CA VAL A 72 -2.93 -5.01 3.68
C VAL A 72 -2.60 -4.50 5.08
N ASP A 73 -3.13 -5.09 6.16
CA ASP A 73 -2.90 -4.58 7.54
C ASP A 73 -1.41 -4.32 7.81
N PHE A 74 -0.60 -5.38 7.71
CA PHE A 74 0.82 -5.26 7.96
C PHE A 74 1.57 -4.55 6.84
N GLN A 75 1.13 -4.67 5.58
CA GLN A 75 1.83 -4.11 4.43
C GLN A 75 1.72 -2.57 4.39
N GLU A 76 0.51 -2.03 4.62
CA GLU A 76 0.30 -0.59 4.74
C GLU A 76 1.01 -0.02 5.98
N ARG A 77 1.09 -0.80 7.08
CA ARG A 77 1.87 -0.42 8.26
C ARG A 77 3.38 -0.45 8.01
N GLU A 78 3.89 -1.39 7.24
CA GLU A 78 5.30 -1.42 6.80
C GLU A 78 5.62 -0.18 5.96
N SER A 79 4.77 0.12 4.98
CA SER A 79 4.89 1.30 4.13
C SER A 79 4.86 2.60 4.95
N TYR A 80 4.01 2.66 5.98
CA TYR A 80 4.02 3.76 6.94
C TYR A 80 5.34 3.80 7.71
N ASP A 81 5.78 2.69 8.31
CA ASP A 81 6.96 2.63 9.17
C ASP A 81 8.26 2.97 8.43
N MET A 82 8.36 2.56 7.17
CA MET A 82 9.59 2.70 6.37
C MET A 82 9.65 3.99 5.56
N LEU A 83 8.51 4.45 5.01
CA LEU A 83 8.44 5.57 4.06
C LEU A 83 7.56 6.72 4.55
N GLY A 84 6.86 6.56 5.66
CA GLY A 84 6.02 7.61 6.25
C GLY A 84 4.74 7.91 5.49
N ILE A 85 4.29 7.01 4.61
CA ILE A 85 3.01 7.15 3.91
C ILE A 85 1.89 6.87 4.93
N SER A 86 1.02 7.86 5.14
CA SER A 86 -0.13 7.72 6.04
C SER A 86 -1.32 7.13 5.29
N TYR A 87 -1.88 6.05 5.83
CA TYR A 87 -3.04 5.37 5.28
C TYR A 87 -4.32 5.75 6.03
N ASP A 88 -5.15 6.58 5.41
CA ASP A 88 -6.37 7.08 6.04
C ASP A 88 -7.38 5.96 6.23
N ASN A 89 -8.06 5.92 7.39
CA ASN A 89 -9.02 4.89 7.80
C ASN A 89 -8.43 3.48 8.03
N HIS A 90 -7.11 3.34 8.13
CA HIS A 90 -6.49 2.10 8.59
C HIS A 90 -6.76 1.90 10.09
N PRO A 91 -7.24 0.73 10.54
CA PRO A 91 -7.71 0.54 11.93
C PRO A 91 -6.61 0.67 12.99
N ARG A 92 -5.36 0.37 12.62
CA ARG A 92 -4.21 0.39 13.53
C ARG A 92 -2.93 0.82 12.82
N LEU A 93 -2.88 2.07 12.38
CA LEU A 93 -1.66 2.59 11.76
C LEU A 93 -0.60 2.91 12.82
N LYS A 94 0.29 1.94 13.07
CA LYS A 94 1.44 2.05 13.97
C LYS A 94 2.65 1.36 13.34
N ARG A 95 3.86 1.79 13.75
CA ARG A 95 5.12 1.13 13.41
C ARG A 95 5.07 -0.36 13.76
N ILE A 96 5.81 -1.18 13.01
CA ILE A 96 5.84 -2.64 13.18
C ILE A 96 7.25 -3.22 13.16
N LEU A 97 8.18 -2.59 12.44
CA LEU A 97 9.57 -3.01 12.29
C LEU A 97 10.48 -2.11 13.13
N MET A 98 10.27 -0.80 13.10
CA MET A 98 11.09 0.12 13.90
C MET A 98 10.60 0.24 15.35
N PRO A 99 11.50 0.54 16.30
CA PRO A 99 11.12 0.92 17.65
C PRO A 99 10.11 2.07 17.66
N GLU A 100 9.21 2.09 18.64
CA GLU A 100 8.20 3.16 18.77
C GLU A 100 8.82 4.55 18.96
N SER A 101 10.03 4.62 19.54
CA SER A 101 10.79 5.85 19.72
C SER A 101 11.49 6.36 18.46
N TRP A 102 11.42 5.63 17.33
CA TRP A 102 12.14 5.98 16.11
C TRP A 102 11.55 7.23 15.43
N ILE A 103 12.44 8.16 15.07
CA ILE A 103 12.10 9.40 14.38
C ILE A 103 12.59 9.31 12.93
N GLY A 104 11.70 9.59 11.98
CA GLY A 104 11.99 9.55 10.55
C GLY A 104 11.63 8.23 9.87
N TRP A 105 12.07 8.09 8.61
CA TRP A 105 11.59 7.07 7.67
C TRP A 105 12.77 6.46 6.88
N PRO A 106 13.28 5.29 7.32
CA PRO A 106 14.60 4.80 6.89
C PRO A 106 14.73 4.42 5.42
N LEU A 107 13.62 4.12 4.71
CA LEU A 107 13.68 3.77 3.28
C LEU A 107 13.49 4.98 2.35
N ARG A 108 13.39 6.20 2.89
CA ARG A 108 13.45 7.40 2.06
C ARG A 108 14.88 7.63 1.59
N LYS A 109 15.05 8.05 0.33
CA LYS A 109 16.37 8.30 -0.28
C LYS A 109 17.07 9.55 0.24
N ASP A 110 16.39 10.36 1.05
CA ASP A 110 16.90 11.57 1.69
C ASP A 110 17.05 11.42 3.23
N TYR A 111 16.94 10.18 3.73
CA TYR A 111 17.10 9.86 5.14
C TYR A 111 18.57 9.91 5.58
#